data_AF-A0A7C3Z0C0-F1
#
_entry.id   AF-A0A7C3Z0C0-F1
#
_cell.length_a   1.000
_cell.length_b   1.000
_cell.length_c   1.000
_cell.angle_alpha   90.00
_cell.angle_beta   90.00
_cell.angle_gamma   90.00
#
_symmetry.space_group_name_H-M   'P 1'
#
loop_
_entity.id
_entity.type
_entity.pdbx_description
1 polymer ?
#
loop_
_entity_poly.entity_id
_entity_poly.type
_entity_poly.pdbx_seq_one_letter_code
_entity_poly.pdbx_strand_id
1 'polypeptide(L)'
;NGGPPGEEDLLNIYQALAALDALRPPVVRLPDLDWHEWAGHETEKNPALGRRGIRLLLSAPELLRPQLRALLRAAGPFHVLLPFVSSVTEVLRVKQLLNDLGEELAARGEPWGNPVVGLMADLPAVLAASDIMCCEANFFHAGDHMVRYVMGTDAADLFDAAFLLQCLLLVERMHRRHKKVAVSTRLVNEPAAIPVLIGLGFDELAVPTGALAATRQLVRETRHNTARLVAAKVTSFWEPGQAREYAREALARVRI
;
A
#
# COMPACT_ATOMS: atom_id res chain seq x y z
N ASN A 1 19.06 7.48 -21.34
CA ASN A 1 18.29 8.74 -21.43
C ASN A 1 17.40 8.82 -20.20
N GLY A 2 17.68 9.70 -19.24
CA GLY A 2 17.08 9.70 -17.89
C GLY A 2 15.59 10.07 -17.81
N GLY A 3 14.77 9.65 -18.77
CA GLY A 3 13.31 9.74 -18.71
C GLY A 3 12.68 8.51 -18.04
N PRO A 4 11.35 8.50 -17.82
CA PRO A 4 10.64 7.33 -17.31
C PRO A 4 10.83 6.12 -18.25
N PRO A 5 10.80 4.88 -17.72
CA PRO A 5 10.96 3.68 -18.54
C PRO A 5 9.83 3.59 -19.57
N GLY A 6 10.17 3.16 -20.79
CA GLY A 6 9.20 2.94 -21.85
C GLY A 6 8.32 1.70 -21.60
N GLU A 7 7.30 1.51 -22.44
CA GLU A 7 6.40 0.35 -22.35
C GLU A 7 7.16 -0.98 -22.44
N GLU A 8 8.13 -1.10 -23.36
CA GLU A 8 8.94 -2.32 -23.52
C GLU A 8 9.88 -2.58 -22.33
N ASP A 9 10.46 -1.53 -21.74
CA ASP A 9 11.27 -1.67 -20.52
C ASP A 9 10.42 -2.19 -19.36
N LEU A 10 9.22 -1.62 -19.20
CA LEU A 10 8.25 -2.03 -18.18
C LEU A 10 7.76 -3.46 -18.42
N LEU A 11 7.48 -3.83 -19.68
CA LEU A 11 7.06 -5.17 -20.05
C LEU A 11 8.11 -6.21 -19.64
N ASN A 12 9.38 -5.95 -19.95
CA ASN A 12 10.48 -6.83 -19.55
C ASN A 12 10.57 -7.00 -18.03
N ILE A 13 10.39 -5.90 -17.27
CA ILE A 13 10.37 -5.93 -15.80
C ILE A 13 9.19 -6.78 -15.30
N TYR A 14 7.99 -6.55 -15.84
CA TYR A 14 6.81 -7.27 -15.40
C TYR A 14 6.86 -8.75 -15.80
N GLN A 15 7.30 -9.10 -17.00
CA GLN A 15 7.50 -10.52 -17.37
C GLN A 15 8.49 -11.23 -16.45
N ALA A 16 9.59 -10.55 -16.06
CA ALA A 16 10.51 -11.09 -15.07
C ALA A 16 9.84 -11.29 -13.70
N LEU A 17 8.97 -10.37 -13.27
CA LEU A 17 8.18 -10.52 -12.04
C LEU A 17 7.14 -11.65 -12.12
N ALA A 18 6.48 -11.82 -13.27
CA ALA A 18 5.51 -12.89 -13.49
C ALA A 18 6.16 -14.29 -13.48
N ALA A 19 7.44 -14.37 -13.88
CA ALA A 19 8.22 -15.60 -13.89
C ALA A 19 8.73 -15.99 -12.49
N LEU A 20 8.57 -15.14 -11.47
CA LEU A 20 8.90 -15.50 -10.10
C LEU A 20 7.90 -16.56 -9.62
N ASP A 21 8.39 -17.72 -9.18
CA ASP A 21 7.61 -18.77 -8.52
C ASP A 21 7.19 -18.33 -7.10
N ALA A 22 6.36 -17.29 -7.05
CA ALA A 22 5.88 -16.69 -5.83
C ALA A 22 4.60 -17.38 -5.36
N LEU A 23 4.54 -17.68 -4.06
CA LEU A 23 3.33 -18.22 -3.42
C LEU A 23 2.11 -17.29 -3.51
N ARG A 24 2.31 -16.02 -3.86
CA ARG A 24 1.27 -15.01 -4.01
C ARG A 24 1.52 -14.15 -5.26
N PRO A 25 0.43 -13.70 -5.92
CA PRO A 25 0.46 -12.64 -6.93
C PRO A 25 1.39 -11.47 -6.57
N PRO A 26 2.33 -11.07 -7.44
CA PRO A 26 3.11 -9.85 -7.25
C PRO A 26 2.20 -8.62 -7.21
N VAL A 27 2.39 -7.76 -6.20
CA VAL A 27 1.69 -6.47 -6.08
C VAL A 27 2.55 -5.37 -6.70
N VAL A 28 2.09 -4.80 -7.81
CA VAL A 28 2.74 -3.70 -8.52
C VAL A 28 2.06 -2.40 -8.14
N ARG A 29 2.74 -1.56 -7.36
CA ARG A 29 2.28 -0.20 -7.07
C ARG A 29 2.59 0.70 -8.27
N LEU A 30 1.59 1.42 -8.76
CA LEU A 30 1.81 2.44 -9.78
C LEU A 30 2.74 3.56 -9.25
N PRO A 31 3.44 4.30 -10.12
CA PRO A 31 4.33 5.37 -9.69
C PRO A 31 3.62 6.38 -8.77
N ASP A 32 4.22 6.67 -7.62
CA ASP A 32 3.73 7.63 -6.64
C ASP A 32 4.58 8.91 -6.68
N LEU A 33 4.54 9.55 -7.85
CA LEU A 33 5.24 10.79 -8.15
C LEU A 33 4.32 11.99 -7.89
N ASP A 34 4.91 13.13 -7.53
CA ASP A 34 4.25 14.42 -7.59
C ASP A 34 4.60 15.22 -8.86
N TRP A 35 3.85 16.29 -9.08
CA TRP A 35 4.01 17.14 -10.26
C TRP A 35 5.39 17.77 -10.36
N HIS A 36 6.04 18.08 -9.23
CA HIS A 36 7.38 18.65 -9.25
C HIS A 36 8.40 17.61 -9.72
N GLU A 37 8.31 16.36 -9.23
CA GLU A 37 9.13 15.24 -9.69
C GLU A 37 8.95 14.94 -11.19
N TRP A 38 7.76 15.21 -11.75
CA TRP A 38 7.47 14.98 -13.16
C TRP A 38 7.81 16.18 -14.09
N ALA A 39 7.31 17.37 -13.77
CA ALA A 39 7.40 18.55 -14.63
C ALA A 39 8.68 19.40 -14.40
N GLY A 40 9.50 19.03 -13.42
CA GLY A 40 10.85 19.56 -13.20
C GLY A 40 10.94 20.98 -12.64
N HIS A 41 9.96 21.85 -12.87
CA HIS A 41 10.07 23.28 -12.52
C HIS A 41 8.76 23.98 -12.08
N GLU A 42 7.61 23.31 -12.10
CA GLU A 42 6.36 23.90 -11.62
C GLU A 42 6.11 23.53 -10.16
N THR A 43 6.09 24.54 -9.28
CA THR A 43 5.83 24.35 -7.86
C THR A 43 4.36 24.63 -7.54
N GLU A 44 3.68 23.62 -7.02
CA GLU A 44 2.41 23.81 -6.34
C GLU A 44 2.66 24.42 -4.96
N LYS A 45 1.74 25.24 -4.44
CA LYS A 45 1.88 25.85 -3.10
C LYS A 45 2.08 24.79 -2.00
N ASN A 46 1.46 23.62 -2.19
CA ASN A 46 1.64 22.47 -1.32
C ASN A 46 1.69 21.19 -2.17
N PRO A 47 2.89 20.72 -2.57
CA PRO A 47 3.05 19.52 -3.38
C PRO A 47 2.50 18.25 -2.71
N ALA A 48 2.51 18.18 -1.37
CA ALA A 48 1.96 17.04 -0.63
C ALA A 48 0.44 16.90 -0.86
N LEU A 49 -0.29 18.02 -0.96
CA LEU A 49 -1.74 18.00 -1.23
C LEU A 49 -2.09 18.20 -2.72
N GLY A 50 -1.09 18.28 -3.58
CA GLY A 50 -1.22 18.66 -4.98
C GLY A 50 -1.51 17.50 -5.93
N ARG A 51 -0.99 17.64 -7.16
CA ARG A 51 -1.07 16.65 -8.23
C ARG A 51 -0.03 15.54 -7.97
N ARG A 52 -0.42 14.53 -7.20
CA ARG A 52 0.39 13.37 -6.81
C ARG A 52 -0.30 12.05 -7.10
N GLY A 53 0.49 10.99 -7.28
CA GLY A 53 0.03 9.61 -7.33
C GLY A 53 -1.04 9.43 -8.39
N ILE A 54 -2.19 8.87 -8.04
CA ILE A 54 -3.22 8.59 -9.05
C ILE A 54 -3.76 9.85 -9.74
N ARG A 55 -3.75 11.00 -9.08
CA ARG A 55 -4.21 12.27 -9.68
C ARG A 55 -3.29 12.72 -10.81
N LEU A 56 -1.97 12.65 -10.57
CA LEU A 56 -0.96 12.93 -11.58
C LEU A 56 -1.12 11.96 -12.75
N LEU A 57 -1.16 10.66 -12.46
CA LEU A 57 -1.26 9.61 -13.47
C LEU A 57 -2.50 9.74 -14.36
N LEU A 58 -3.66 10.11 -13.78
CA LEU A 58 -4.88 10.34 -14.55
C LEU A 58 -4.87 11.63 -15.38
N SER A 59 -3.99 12.58 -15.06
CA SER A 59 -3.80 13.84 -15.80
C SER A 59 -2.67 13.78 -16.83
N ALA A 60 -1.78 12.79 -16.73
CA ALA A 60 -0.63 12.56 -17.61
C ALA A 60 -0.71 11.15 -18.22
N PRO A 61 -1.56 10.92 -19.25
CA PRO A 61 -1.76 9.61 -19.86
C PRO A 61 -0.47 8.97 -20.41
N GLU A 62 0.51 9.78 -20.81
CA GLU A 62 1.83 9.36 -21.24
C GLU A 62 2.64 8.63 -20.15
N LEU A 63 2.33 8.87 -18.88
CA LEU A 63 2.87 8.11 -17.75
C LEU A 63 2.06 6.85 -17.46
N LEU A 64 0.74 6.97 -17.44
CA LEU A 64 -0.14 5.89 -16.96
C LEU A 64 -0.33 4.79 -18.01
N ARG A 65 -0.55 5.13 -19.28
CA ARG A 65 -0.87 4.14 -20.33
C ARG A 65 0.27 3.13 -20.55
N PRO A 66 1.56 3.53 -20.65
CA PRO A 66 2.64 2.56 -20.78
C PRO A 66 2.73 1.60 -19.61
N GLN A 67 2.53 2.08 -18.37
CA GLN A 67 2.55 1.25 -17.16
C GLN A 67 1.44 0.19 -17.19
N LEU A 68 0.19 0.61 -17.45
CA LEU A 68 -0.94 -0.31 -17.50
C LEU A 68 -0.86 -1.27 -18.68
N ARG A 69 -0.50 -0.78 -19.89
CA ARG A 69 -0.42 -1.64 -21.08
C ARG A 69 0.69 -2.68 -20.94
N ALA A 70 1.86 -2.28 -20.45
CA ALA A 70 2.93 -3.23 -20.16
C ALA A 70 2.50 -4.29 -19.12
N LEU A 71 1.78 -3.88 -18.07
CA LEU A 71 1.27 -4.79 -17.04
C LEU A 71 0.27 -5.81 -17.63
N LEU A 72 -0.63 -5.34 -18.50
CA LEU A 72 -1.58 -6.21 -19.22
C LEU A 72 -0.84 -7.17 -20.16
N ARG A 73 0.09 -6.67 -20.99
CA ARG A 73 0.88 -7.47 -21.95
C ARG A 73 1.76 -8.52 -21.28
N ALA A 74 2.22 -8.26 -20.05
CA ALA A 74 2.97 -9.26 -19.27
C ALA A 74 2.11 -10.47 -18.89
N ALA A 75 0.77 -10.35 -18.93
CA ALA A 75 -0.22 -11.42 -18.76
C ALA A 75 -0.01 -12.31 -17.52
N GLY A 76 0.65 -11.77 -16.49
CA GLY A 76 0.92 -12.46 -15.23
C GLY A 76 -0.23 -12.31 -14.21
N PRO A 77 -0.19 -13.07 -13.11
CA PRO A 77 -1.17 -12.97 -12.03
C PRO A 77 -0.87 -11.73 -11.18
N PHE A 78 -1.00 -10.54 -11.75
CA PHE A 78 -0.65 -9.30 -11.07
C PHE A 78 -1.79 -8.75 -10.22
N HIS A 79 -1.39 -8.13 -9.12
CA HIS A 79 -2.22 -7.19 -8.39
C HIS A 79 -1.68 -5.78 -8.66
N VAL A 80 -2.52 -4.85 -9.10
CA VAL A 80 -2.14 -3.44 -9.28
C VAL A 80 -2.62 -2.61 -8.09
N LEU A 81 -1.71 -1.81 -7.53
CA LEU A 81 -1.96 -1.01 -6.33
C LEU A 81 -1.94 0.47 -6.67
N LEU A 82 -3.07 1.15 -6.48
CA LEU A 82 -3.25 2.56 -6.82
C LEU A 82 -2.80 3.46 -5.65
N PRO A 83 -1.80 4.34 -5.85
CA PRO A 83 -1.33 5.25 -4.81
C PRO A 83 -2.23 6.47 -4.66
N PHE A 84 -2.30 7.03 -3.46
CA PHE A 84 -2.87 8.37 -3.24
C PHE A 84 -4.34 8.56 -3.64
N VAL A 85 -5.14 7.52 -3.52
CA VAL A 85 -6.56 7.53 -3.90
C VAL A 85 -7.38 8.28 -2.85
N SER A 86 -8.28 9.15 -3.32
CA SER A 86 -9.19 9.94 -2.49
C SER A 86 -10.66 9.80 -2.89
N SER A 87 -10.95 9.35 -4.11
CA SER A 87 -12.30 9.17 -4.62
C SER A 87 -12.45 7.85 -5.37
N VAL A 88 -13.62 7.20 -5.21
CA VAL A 88 -13.97 5.99 -5.98
C VAL A 88 -13.94 6.25 -7.49
N THR A 89 -14.21 7.50 -7.92
CA THR A 89 -14.15 7.88 -9.33
C THR A 89 -12.76 7.75 -9.92
N GLU A 90 -11.70 7.93 -9.12
CA GLU A 90 -10.32 7.71 -9.57
C GLU A 90 -10.09 6.23 -9.86
N VAL A 91 -10.60 5.34 -9.00
CA VAL A 91 -10.54 3.88 -9.17
C VAL A 91 -11.29 3.44 -10.43
N LEU A 92 -12.50 3.95 -10.62
CA LEU A 92 -13.33 3.65 -11.80
C LEU A 92 -12.65 4.08 -13.10
N ARG A 93 -12.01 5.26 -13.13
CA ARG A 93 -11.28 5.75 -14.32
C ARG A 93 -10.09 4.85 -14.67
N VAL A 94 -9.38 4.32 -13.67
CA VAL A 94 -8.28 3.38 -13.92
C VAL A 94 -8.80 2.04 -14.44
N LYS A 95 -9.89 1.52 -13.86
CA LYS A 95 -10.52 0.28 -14.33
C LYS A 95 -11.04 0.40 -15.76
N GLN A 96 -11.64 1.55 -16.10
CA GLN A 96 -12.03 1.83 -17.48
C GLN A 96 -10.83 1.80 -18.42
N LEU A 97 -9.73 2.46 -18.04
CA LEU A 97 -8.52 2.47 -18.86
C LEU A 97 -7.90 1.07 -19.01
N LEU A 98 -7.92 0.24 -17.97
CA LEU A 98 -7.50 -1.16 -18.06
C LEU A 98 -8.35 -1.94 -19.06
N ASN A 99 -9.67 -1.75 -19.04
CA ASN A 99 -10.59 -2.38 -19.99
C ASN A 99 -10.31 -1.92 -21.43
N ASP A 100 -10.22 -0.61 -21.65
CA ASP A 100 -9.96 -0.04 -22.98
C ASP A 100 -8.64 -0.57 -23.56
N LEU A 101 -7.59 -0.63 -22.74
CA LEU A 101 -6.29 -1.17 -23.14
C LEU A 101 -6.34 -2.69 -23.39
N GLY A 102 -7.12 -3.43 -22.62
CA GLY A 102 -7.36 -4.86 -22.84
C GLY A 102 -8.07 -5.12 -24.17
N GLU A 103 -9.08 -4.31 -24.51
CA GLU A 103 -9.77 -4.35 -25.80
C GLU A 103 -8.83 -4.00 -26.97
N GLU A 104 -7.97 -2.99 -26.81
CA GLU A 104 -6.93 -2.65 -27.80
C GLU A 104 -6.00 -3.85 -28.07
N LEU A 105 -5.55 -4.56 -27.03
CA LEU A 105 -4.67 -5.73 -27.15
C LEU A 105 -5.40 -6.93 -27.76
N ALA A 106 -6.65 -7.16 -27.35
CA ALA A 106 -7.49 -8.22 -27.90
C ALA A 106 -7.74 -8.03 -29.40
N ALA A 107 -8.01 -6.80 -29.84
CA ALA A 107 -8.18 -6.46 -31.26
C ALA A 107 -6.92 -6.71 -32.11
N ARG A 108 -5.74 -6.69 -31.48
CA ARG A 108 -4.45 -7.01 -32.12
C ARG A 108 -4.07 -8.49 -32.02
N GLY A 109 -4.86 -9.31 -31.32
CA GLY A 109 -4.53 -10.71 -31.04
C GLY A 109 -3.34 -10.88 -30.08
N GLU A 110 -3.02 -9.86 -29.29
CA GLU A 110 -1.95 -9.93 -28.29
C GLU A 110 -2.45 -10.57 -26.98
N PRO A 111 -1.70 -11.48 -26.35
CA PRO A 111 -2.01 -11.96 -25.01
C PRO A 111 -2.06 -10.80 -24.00
N TRP A 112 -3.04 -10.85 -23.10
CA TRP A 112 -3.17 -9.86 -22.04
C TRP A 112 -3.75 -10.50 -20.77
N GLY A 113 -3.39 -9.96 -19.61
CA GLY A 113 -3.89 -10.37 -18.30
C GLY A 113 -4.84 -9.35 -17.69
N ASN A 114 -5.59 -9.72 -16.65
CA ASN A 114 -6.52 -8.82 -15.97
C ASN A 114 -6.08 -8.62 -14.50
N PRO A 115 -5.30 -7.57 -14.19
CA PRO A 115 -4.75 -7.38 -12.85
C PRO A 115 -5.84 -7.05 -11.83
N VAL A 116 -5.72 -7.62 -10.63
CA VAL A 116 -6.62 -7.30 -9.52
C VAL A 116 -6.29 -5.91 -8.97
N VAL A 117 -7.28 -5.04 -8.84
CA VAL A 117 -7.08 -3.66 -8.36
C VAL A 117 -7.16 -3.58 -6.84
N GLY A 118 -6.16 -2.98 -6.21
CA GLY A 118 -6.13 -2.61 -4.80
C GLY A 118 -5.75 -1.15 -4.59
N LEU A 119 -5.93 -0.65 -3.37
CA LEU A 119 -5.68 0.76 -3.03
C LEU A 119 -4.63 0.90 -1.93
N MET A 120 -3.74 1.88 -2.09
CA MET A 120 -3.03 2.43 -0.94
C MET A 120 -4.01 3.25 -0.10
N ALA A 121 -4.10 2.94 1.19
CA ALA A 121 -4.87 3.70 2.17
C ALA A 121 -4.09 4.94 2.66
N ASP A 122 -3.54 5.72 1.72
CA ASP A 122 -2.66 6.86 2.01
C ASP A 122 -3.40 8.06 2.60
N LEU A 123 -4.67 8.23 2.22
CA LEU A 123 -5.47 9.39 2.58
C LEU A 123 -6.64 8.99 3.49
N PRO A 124 -7.00 9.84 4.49
CA PRO A 124 -8.16 9.60 5.35
C PRO A 124 -9.47 9.32 4.58
N ALA A 125 -9.57 9.83 3.35
CA ALA A 125 -10.69 9.60 2.46
C ALA A 125 -10.95 8.11 2.17
N VAL A 126 -9.91 7.28 2.06
CA VAL A 126 -10.07 5.82 1.86
C VAL A 126 -10.79 5.18 3.03
N LEU A 127 -10.46 5.60 4.26
CA LEU A 127 -11.12 5.10 5.46
C LEU A 127 -12.56 5.59 5.55
N ALA A 128 -12.76 6.90 5.33
CA ALA A 128 -14.08 7.54 5.37
C ALA A 128 -15.05 6.92 4.36
N ALA A 129 -14.59 6.66 3.13
CA ALA A 129 -15.37 6.09 2.03
C ALA A 129 -15.15 4.57 1.84
N SER A 130 -14.60 3.88 2.83
CA SER A 130 -14.23 2.44 2.75
C SER A 130 -15.35 1.55 2.24
N ASP A 131 -16.58 1.82 2.65
CA ASP A 131 -17.77 1.09 2.23
C ASP A 131 -17.99 1.11 0.71
N ILE A 132 -17.70 2.23 0.06
CA ILE A 132 -17.83 2.41 -1.39
C ILE A 132 -16.55 1.93 -2.08
N MET A 133 -15.37 2.25 -1.52
CA MET A 133 -14.08 1.83 -2.07
C MET A 133 -13.95 0.30 -2.15
N CYS A 134 -14.50 -0.44 -1.17
CA CYS A 134 -14.49 -1.89 -1.15
C CYS A 134 -15.32 -2.53 -2.28
N CYS A 135 -16.25 -1.80 -2.90
CA CYS A 135 -16.99 -2.30 -4.06
C CYS A 135 -16.08 -2.35 -5.29
N GLU A 136 -15.11 -1.44 -5.39
CA GLU A 136 -14.26 -1.29 -6.57
C GLU A 136 -12.84 -1.83 -6.41
N ALA A 137 -12.39 -2.07 -5.17
CA ALA A 137 -11.07 -2.58 -4.84
C ALA A 137 -11.12 -3.93 -4.08
N ASN A 138 -10.12 -4.77 -4.30
CA ASN A 138 -10.05 -6.13 -3.77
C ASN A 138 -9.14 -6.28 -2.54
N PHE A 139 -8.17 -5.39 -2.37
CA PHE A 139 -7.23 -5.40 -1.25
C PHE A 139 -6.68 -4.00 -0.97
N PHE A 140 -6.12 -3.80 0.22
CA PHE A 140 -5.69 -2.48 0.71
C PHE A 140 -4.30 -2.55 1.33
N HIS A 141 -3.49 -1.50 1.15
CA HIS A 141 -2.17 -1.38 1.77
C HIS A 141 -2.08 -0.08 2.57
N ALA A 142 -1.77 -0.15 3.86
CA ALA A 142 -1.44 1.02 4.67
C ALA A 142 0.04 1.42 4.44
N GLY A 143 0.28 2.63 3.95
CA GLY A 143 1.62 3.18 3.68
C GLY A 143 1.98 4.36 4.57
N ASP A 144 3.22 4.84 4.49
CA ASP A 144 3.70 5.99 5.28
C ASP A 144 2.97 7.31 5.00
N HIS A 145 2.33 7.45 3.85
CA HIS A 145 1.47 8.62 3.60
C HIS A 145 0.28 8.65 4.56
N MET A 146 -0.25 7.49 4.96
CA MET A 146 -1.36 7.42 5.92
C MET A 146 -1.03 8.17 7.22
N VAL A 147 0.16 7.96 7.80
CA VAL A 147 0.54 8.67 9.02
C VAL A 147 0.63 10.18 8.77
N ARG A 148 1.25 10.59 7.66
CA ARG A 148 1.42 12.02 7.32
C ARG A 148 0.09 12.74 7.24
N TYR A 149 -0.90 12.19 6.52
CA TYR A 149 -2.18 12.87 6.30
C TYR A 149 -3.18 12.70 7.43
N VAL A 150 -3.07 11.63 8.22
CA VAL A 150 -3.86 11.48 9.46
C VAL A 150 -3.36 12.47 10.52
N MET A 151 -2.03 12.58 10.69
CA MET A 151 -1.42 13.38 11.75
C MET A 151 -1.19 14.84 11.33
N GLY A 152 -1.26 15.15 10.03
CA GLY A 152 -1.00 16.49 9.50
C GLY A 152 0.46 16.93 9.60
N THR A 153 1.41 15.99 9.67
CA THR A 153 2.84 16.29 9.82
C THR A 153 3.73 15.16 9.30
N ASP A 154 4.92 15.54 8.82
CA ASP A 154 5.94 14.62 8.30
C ASP A 154 6.76 13.96 9.43
N ALA A 155 6.73 14.57 10.61
CA ALA A 155 7.53 14.18 11.77
C ALA A 155 6.74 13.34 12.79
N ALA A 156 5.59 12.80 12.40
CA ALA A 156 4.74 12.02 13.30
C ALA A 156 5.46 10.74 13.77
N ASP A 157 5.30 10.43 15.07
CA ASP A 157 5.73 9.17 15.64
C ASP A 157 4.75 8.06 15.24
N LEU A 158 5.24 6.95 14.70
CA LEU A 158 4.41 5.82 14.27
C LEU A 158 3.83 5.01 15.43
N PHE A 159 4.30 5.23 16.66
CA PHE A 159 3.69 4.70 17.88
C PHE A 159 2.60 5.59 18.47
N ASP A 160 2.29 6.72 17.82
CA ASP A 160 1.18 7.57 18.24
C ASP A 160 -0.15 6.81 18.21
N ALA A 161 -0.89 6.92 19.31
CA ALA A 161 -2.16 6.21 19.47
C ALA A 161 -3.18 6.61 18.40
N ALA A 162 -3.21 7.88 17.96
CA ALA A 162 -4.13 8.31 16.92
C ALA A 162 -3.87 7.56 15.61
N PHE A 163 -2.62 7.45 15.19
CA PHE A 163 -2.24 6.70 14.00
C PHE A 163 -2.55 5.20 14.13
N LEU A 164 -2.14 4.56 15.23
CA LEU A 164 -2.38 3.14 15.45
C LEU A 164 -3.89 2.80 15.52
N LEU A 165 -4.71 3.68 16.10
CA LEU A 165 -6.16 3.54 16.10
C LEU A 165 -6.77 3.73 14.70
N GLN A 166 -6.21 4.60 13.85
CA GLN A 166 -6.62 4.64 12.44
C GLN A 166 -6.26 3.36 11.69
N CYS A 167 -5.10 2.75 11.98
CA CYS A 167 -4.72 1.44 11.44
C CYS A 167 -5.70 0.35 11.90
N LEU A 168 -6.05 0.30 13.18
CA LEU A 168 -7.06 -0.63 13.70
C LEU A 168 -8.40 -0.44 12.98
N LEU A 169 -8.87 0.80 12.88
CA LEU A 169 -10.13 1.12 12.23
C LEU A 169 -10.09 0.72 10.74
N LEU A 170 -8.98 0.95 10.04
CA LEU A 170 -8.79 0.51 8.66
C LEU A 170 -8.97 -1.00 8.54
N VAL A 171 -8.22 -1.77 9.34
CA VAL A 171 -8.30 -3.24 9.34
C VAL A 171 -9.74 -3.71 9.59
N GLU A 172 -10.38 -3.21 10.64
CA GLU A 172 -11.75 -3.58 10.99
C GLU A 172 -12.76 -3.26 9.87
N ARG A 173 -12.64 -2.08 9.23
CA ARG A 173 -13.54 -1.70 8.13
C ARG A 173 -13.36 -2.60 6.92
N MET A 174 -12.12 -2.94 6.56
CA MET A 174 -11.83 -3.80 5.41
C MET A 174 -12.22 -5.26 5.68
N HIS A 175 -11.96 -5.78 6.88
CA HIS A 175 -12.35 -7.13 7.29
C HIS A 175 -13.87 -7.31 7.30
N ARG A 176 -14.64 -6.31 7.74
CA ARG A 176 -16.12 -6.33 7.63
C ARG A 176 -16.64 -6.45 6.20
N ARG A 177 -15.81 -6.13 5.20
CA ARG A 177 -16.10 -6.27 3.76
C ARG A 177 -15.36 -7.44 3.12
N HIS A 178 -14.79 -8.34 3.94
CA HIS A 178 -13.99 -9.49 3.50
C HIS A 178 -12.79 -9.10 2.62
N LYS A 179 -12.21 -7.91 2.86
CA LYS A 179 -11.01 -7.41 2.19
C LYS A 179 -9.81 -7.56 3.09
N LYS A 180 -8.66 -7.91 2.52
CA LYS A 180 -7.39 -8.01 3.24
C LYS A 180 -6.67 -6.67 3.28
N VAL A 181 -5.89 -6.46 4.34
CA VAL A 181 -5.08 -5.27 4.54
C VAL A 181 -3.62 -5.65 4.80
N ALA A 182 -2.72 -5.14 3.97
CA ALA A 182 -1.29 -5.17 4.21
C ALA A 182 -0.82 -3.86 4.85
N VAL A 183 0.36 -3.89 5.47
CA VAL A 183 1.05 -2.68 5.94
C VAL A 183 2.48 -2.65 5.41
N SER A 184 2.91 -1.47 4.95
CA SER A 184 4.24 -1.22 4.39
C SER A 184 4.87 0.08 4.93
N THR A 185 4.37 0.59 6.07
CA THR A 185 4.90 1.79 6.73
C THR A 185 6.29 1.54 7.31
N ARG A 186 7.07 2.58 7.61
CA ARG A 186 8.36 2.45 8.32
C ARG A 186 8.28 1.67 9.63
N LEU A 187 7.10 1.59 10.25
CA LEU A 187 6.85 0.83 11.48
C LEU A 187 7.17 -0.66 11.34
N VAL A 188 7.04 -1.24 10.13
CA VAL A 188 7.35 -2.66 9.88
C VAL A 188 8.84 -2.98 10.04
N ASN A 189 9.71 -1.96 10.06
CA ASN A 189 11.14 -2.11 10.28
C ASN A 189 11.51 -2.15 11.77
N GLU A 190 10.56 -1.85 12.67
CA GLU A 190 10.78 -1.89 14.12
C GLU A 190 10.34 -3.27 14.66
N PRO A 191 11.27 -4.12 15.15
CA PRO A 191 10.92 -5.45 15.67
C PRO A 191 9.85 -5.42 16.78
N ALA A 192 9.88 -4.39 17.63
CA ALA A 192 8.90 -4.19 18.71
C ALA A 192 7.49 -3.90 18.20
N ALA A 193 7.34 -3.41 16.97
CA ALA A 193 6.04 -3.14 16.39
C ALA A 193 5.40 -4.36 15.72
N ILE A 194 6.15 -5.43 15.43
CA ILE A 194 5.61 -6.62 14.76
C ILE A 194 4.46 -7.24 15.57
N PRO A 195 4.56 -7.47 16.90
CA PRO A 195 3.42 -7.95 17.69
C PRO A 195 2.26 -6.96 17.73
N VAL A 196 2.53 -5.66 17.68
CA VAL A 196 1.49 -4.61 17.62
C VAL A 196 0.71 -4.74 16.30
N LEU A 197 1.40 -4.78 15.16
CA LEU A 197 0.78 -4.89 13.83
C LEU A 197 -0.05 -6.17 13.68
N ILE A 198 0.45 -7.30 14.20
CA ILE A 198 -0.31 -8.57 14.26
C ILE A 198 -1.56 -8.38 15.15
N GLY A 199 -1.42 -7.73 16.31
CA GLY A 199 -2.51 -7.50 17.25
C GLY A 199 -3.59 -6.54 16.75
N LEU A 200 -3.21 -5.59 15.88
CA LEU A 200 -4.14 -4.71 15.15
C LEU A 200 -4.90 -5.46 14.04
N GLY A 201 -4.41 -6.64 13.62
CA GLY A 201 -5.08 -7.53 12.69
C GLY A 201 -4.66 -7.40 11.23
N PHE A 202 -3.50 -6.81 10.91
CA PHE A 202 -3.00 -6.80 9.53
C PHE A 202 -2.79 -8.22 8.99
N ASP A 203 -3.20 -8.45 7.74
CA ASP A 203 -3.10 -9.75 7.07
C ASP A 203 -1.71 -10.01 6.50
N GLU A 204 -1.00 -8.94 6.12
CA GLU A 204 0.28 -8.99 5.44
C GLU A 204 1.23 -7.89 5.92
N LEU A 205 2.49 -8.24 6.17
CA LEU A 205 3.55 -7.30 6.50
C LEU A 205 4.53 -7.22 5.32
N ALA A 206 4.54 -6.09 4.62
CA ALA A 206 5.47 -5.85 3.52
C ALA A 206 6.78 -5.30 4.10
N VAL A 207 7.80 -6.15 4.20
CA VAL A 207 9.11 -5.81 4.79
C VAL A 207 10.22 -5.86 3.75
N PRO A 208 11.32 -5.10 3.94
CA PRO A 208 12.52 -5.24 3.11
C PRO A 208 13.07 -6.67 3.15
N THR A 209 13.65 -7.14 2.05
CA THR A 209 14.21 -8.49 1.93
C THR A 209 15.18 -8.85 3.05
N GLY A 210 16.03 -7.90 3.48
CA GLY A 210 16.97 -8.10 4.58
C GLY A 210 16.32 -8.34 5.95
N ALA A 211 15.08 -7.86 6.16
CA ALA A 211 14.33 -8.03 7.40
C ALA A 211 13.37 -9.24 7.36
N LEU A 212 13.20 -9.90 6.21
CA LEU A 212 12.20 -10.95 6.00
C LEU A 212 12.38 -12.14 6.96
N ALA A 213 13.60 -12.65 7.11
CA ALA A 213 13.88 -13.80 7.96
C ALA A 213 13.59 -13.51 9.44
N ALA A 214 14.09 -12.38 9.94
CA ALA A 214 13.87 -11.94 11.32
C ALA A 214 12.38 -11.67 11.60
N THR A 215 11.68 -11.01 10.68
CA THR A 215 10.24 -10.74 10.79
C THR A 215 9.45 -12.04 10.79
N ARG A 216 9.76 -13.00 9.91
CA ARG A 216 9.09 -14.30 9.85
C ARG A 216 9.26 -15.09 11.15
N GLN A 217 10.43 -15.02 11.77
CA GLN A 217 10.66 -15.62 13.08
C GLN A 217 9.76 -14.97 14.14
N LEU A 218 9.73 -13.65 14.21
CA LEU A 218 8.87 -12.91 15.15
C LEU A 218 7.38 -13.24 14.98
N VAL A 219 6.90 -13.31 13.74
CA VAL A 219 5.51 -13.70 13.44
C VAL A 219 5.20 -15.10 13.97
N ARG A 220 6.13 -16.06 13.86
CA ARG A 220 5.95 -17.44 14.36
C ARG A 220 5.97 -17.53 15.89
N GLU A 221 6.80 -16.72 16.54
CA GLU A 221 6.93 -16.69 18.01
C GLU A 221 5.78 -15.91 18.67
N THR A 222 5.15 -14.99 17.93
CA THR A 222 4.08 -14.15 18.45
C THR A 222 2.75 -14.90 18.50
N ARG A 223 2.26 -15.17 19.72
CA ARG A 223 0.90 -15.68 19.93
C ARG A 223 -0.14 -14.60 19.66
N HIS A 224 -1.15 -14.92 18.84
CA HIS A 224 -2.19 -13.96 18.44
C HIS A 224 -2.93 -13.29 19.61
N ASN A 225 -3.29 -14.05 20.66
CA ASN A 225 -3.96 -13.47 21.84
C ASN A 225 -3.05 -12.48 22.58
N THR A 226 -1.76 -12.78 22.70
CA THR A 226 -0.77 -11.87 23.29
C THR A 226 -0.61 -10.62 22.43
N ALA A 227 -0.51 -10.77 21.11
CA ALA A 227 -0.43 -9.66 20.17
C ALA A 227 -1.60 -8.67 20.34
N ARG A 228 -2.83 -9.19 20.45
CA ARG A 228 -4.02 -8.36 20.68
C ARG A 228 -3.96 -7.58 22.00
N LEU A 229 -3.49 -8.20 23.08
CA LEU A 229 -3.31 -7.51 24.36
C LEU A 229 -2.22 -6.43 24.28
N VAL A 230 -1.12 -6.73 23.60
CA VAL A 230 -0.03 -5.77 23.37
C VAL A 230 -0.54 -4.59 22.56
N ALA A 231 -1.23 -4.82 21.44
CA ALA A 231 -1.79 -3.76 20.61
C ALA A 231 -2.76 -2.88 21.40
N ALA A 232 -3.73 -3.48 22.11
CA ALA A 232 -4.69 -2.75 22.94
C ALA A 232 -4.01 -1.90 24.02
N LYS A 233 -2.93 -2.41 24.63
CA LYS A 233 -2.18 -1.66 25.64
C LYS A 233 -1.35 -0.54 25.01
N VAL A 234 -0.66 -0.80 23.90
CA VAL A 234 0.12 0.19 23.15
C VAL A 234 -0.77 1.38 22.72
N THR A 235 -1.96 1.10 22.17
CA THR A 235 -2.92 2.14 21.76
C THR A 235 -3.58 2.90 22.92
N SER A 236 -3.34 2.50 24.17
CA SER A 236 -3.88 3.18 25.36
C SER A 236 -2.96 4.24 25.96
N PHE A 237 -1.68 4.27 25.55
CA PHE A 237 -0.73 5.27 26.00
C PHE A 237 -0.97 6.60 25.30
N TRP A 238 -0.79 7.68 26.06
CA TRP A 238 -0.92 9.05 25.52
C TRP A 238 0.37 9.51 24.85
N GLU A 239 1.51 9.09 25.37
CA GLU A 239 2.83 9.44 24.86
C GLU A 239 3.40 8.32 23.97
N PRO A 240 3.78 8.59 22.71
CA PRO A 240 4.34 7.58 21.80
C PRO A 240 5.59 6.89 22.35
N GLY A 241 6.40 7.60 23.15
CA GLY A 241 7.58 7.03 23.81
C GLY A 241 7.24 5.90 24.80
N GLN A 242 6.15 6.05 25.56
CA GLN A 242 5.67 5.01 26.49
C GLN A 242 5.13 3.80 25.72
N ALA A 243 4.40 4.06 24.64
CA ALA A 243 3.87 3.02 23.75
C ALA A 243 5.00 2.17 23.15
N ARG A 244 6.06 2.82 22.65
CA ARG A 244 7.25 2.16 22.10
C ARG A 244 7.99 1.34 23.16
N GLU A 245 8.20 1.91 24.35
CA GLU A 245 8.91 1.21 25.43
C GLU A 245 8.15 -0.03 25.89
N TYR A 246 6.84 0.09 26.08
CA TYR A 246 6.00 -1.06 26.42
C TYR A 246 6.05 -2.15 25.33
N ALA A 247 6.05 -1.77 24.05
CA ALA A 247 6.15 -2.71 22.95
C ALA A 247 7.51 -3.46 22.96
N ARG A 248 8.60 -2.78 23.32
CA ARG A 248 9.93 -3.40 23.49
C ARG A 248 9.96 -4.38 24.66
N GLU A 249 9.42 -3.99 25.81
CA GLU A 249 9.31 -4.88 26.97
C GLU A 249 8.45 -6.11 26.67
N ALA A 250 7.33 -5.92 25.97
CA ALA A 250 6.45 -7.00 25.57
C ALA A 250 7.14 -7.98 24.62
N LEU A 251 7.92 -7.48 23.65
CA LEU A 251 8.71 -8.32 22.75
C LEU A 251 9.73 -9.18 23.51
N ALA A 252 10.39 -8.62 24.52
CA ALA A 252 11.35 -9.36 25.34
C ALA A 252 10.69 -10.54 26.08
N ARG A 253 9.41 -10.40 26.48
CA ARG A 253 8.63 -11.47 27.13
C ARG A 253 8.12 -12.55 26.16
N VAL A 254 7.98 -12.23 24.87
CA VAL A 254 7.56 -13.19 23.83
C VAL A 254 8.71 -14.11 23.41
N ARG A 255 9.96 -13.67 23.59
CA ARG A 255 11.18 -14.41 23.24
C ARG A 255 11.69 -15.34 24.34
N ILE A 256 11.02 -15.41 25.48
CA ILE A 256 11.30 -16.32 26.61
C ILE A 256 10.22 -17.39 26.62
#